data_AF-A0A2T1F5F8-F1
#
_entry.id   AF-A0A2T1F5F8-F1
#
_cell.length_a   1.000
_cell.length_b   1.000
_cell.length_c   1.000
_cell.angle_alpha   90.00
_cell.angle_beta   90.00
_cell.angle_gamma   90.00
#
_symmetry.space_group_name_H-M   'P 1'
#
loop_
_entity.id
_entity.type
_entity.pdbx_description
1 polymer ?
#
loop_
_entity_poly.entity_id
_entity_poly.type
_entity_poly.pdbx_seq_one_letter_code
_entity_poly.pdbx_strand_id
1 'polypeptide(L)'
;MPYITIPKQFREPSRIIKSQLFLKPRRLAIFEACLIGLVAGIAGVLLKSGVGWLGSWRVASSALIPVWILLPSVGLVGGFLTGLLVERLAPETAGSGIPHVKAALGGVNLALDLRVAVAKLLTTILAVGSGLSLGRQGPTVQIGASLAGWIGHLMPTSPDYRRQLIACGAAAGLAAGFNAPIAGVLFVVEELLQDVSGLTLGTAIIASFIGAVVSQLLGGDSLNLNLREYPI
;
A
#
# COMPACT_ATOMS: atom_id res chain seq x y z
N MET A 1 51.78 -0.20 -27.10
CA MET A 1 50.38 -0.20 -26.61
C MET A 1 50.03 1.22 -26.20
N PRO A 2 49.02 1.85 -26.81
CA PRO A 2 48.69 3.25 -26.55
C PRO A 2 47.92 3.40 -25.24
N TYR A 3 48.31 4.39 -24.43
CA TYR A 3 47.55 4.85 -23.28
C TYR A 3 46.27 5.54 -23.76
N ILE A 4 45.11 5.03 -23.34
CA ILE A 4 43.83 5.71 -23.52
C ILE A 4 43.75 6.85 -22.51
N THR A 5 43.87 8.10 -22.98
CA THR A 5 43.61 9.31 -22.20
C THR A 5 42.12 9.64 -22.25
N ILE A 6 41.44 9.59 -21.10
CA ILE A 6 40.05 10.03 -20.94
C ILE A 6 40.03 11.59 -20.84
N PRO A 7 39.21 12.30 -21.62
CA PRO A 7 39.17 13.77 -21.59
C PRO A 7 38.49 14.32 -20.32
N LYS A 8 39.11 15.35 -19.72
CA LYS A 8 38.60 16.13 -18.58
C LYS A 8 37.65 17.23 -19.07
N GLN A 9 36.38 16.92 -19.27
CA GLN A 9 35.35 17.89 -19.68
C GLN A 9 33.99 17.26 -19.33
N PHE A 10 33.20 17.66 -18.31
CA PHE A 10 32.88 18.97 -17.77
C PHE A 10 32.76 18.89 -16.24
N ARG A 11 33.58 19.70 -15.56
CA ARG A 11 33.43 20.08 -14.16
C ARG A 11 32.69 21.42 -14.15
N GLU A 12 31.36 21.41 -14.01
CA GLU A 12 30.63 22.54 -13.41
C GLU A 12 29.35 22.05 -12.70
N PRO A 13 29.16 22.39 -11.42
CA PRO A 13 27.90 22.20 -10.73
C PRO A 13 26.97 23.39 -11.04
N SER A 14 26.07 23.23 -12.00
CA SER A 14 25.06 24.25 -12.32
C SER A 14 23.94 24.27 -11.27
N ARG A 15 24.24 25.01 -10.21
CA ARG A 15 23.37 25.84 -9.38
C ARG A 15 22.01 26.22 -10.01
N ILE A 16 20.98 26.14 -9.16
CA ILE A 16 19.76 26.97 -9.11
C ILE A 16 18.57 26.49 -9.95
N ILE A 17 17.64 25.76 -9.31
CA ILE A 17 16.34 26.34 -8.96
C ILE A 17 16.05 25.99 -7.50
N LYS A 18 15.98 27.05 -6.69
CA LYS A 18 15.66 27.05 -5.27
C LYS A 18 14.21 26.58 -5.07
N SER A 19 14.01 25.41 -4.50
CA SER A 19 12.87 25.15 -3.62
C SER A 19 13.39 24.51 -2.34
N GLN A 20 14.26 25.26 -1.65
CA GLN A 20 14.42 25.08 -0.20
C GLN A 20 13.12 25.53 0.45
N LEU A 21 12.10 24.68 0.37
CA LEU A 21 10.93 24.81 1.21
C LEU A 21 11.42 24.53 2.64
N PHE A 22 11.44 25.61 3.41
CA PHE A 22 12.16 25.80 4.66
C PHE A 22 11.53 25.01 5.83
N LEU A 23 11.53 23.69 5.76
CA LEU A 23 11.19 22.82 6.89
C LEU A 23 12.41 21.95 7.21
N LYS A 24 12.83 21.93 8.49
CA LYS A 24 13.89 21.02 8.96
C LYS A 24 13.59 19.59 8.45
N PRO A 25 14.56 18.83 7.90
CA PRO A 25 14.32 17.53 7.24
C PRO A 25 13.45 16.58 8.05
N ARG A 26 13.63 16.58 9.37
CA ARG A 26 12.88 15.76 10.32
C ARG A 26 11.40 16.17 10.47
N ARG A 27 11.07 17.46 10.38
CA ARG A 27 9.68 17.94 10.48
C ARG A 27 8.87 17.60 9.23
N LEU A 28 9.50 17.70 8.06
CA LEU A 28 8.88 17.32 6.80
C LEU A 28 8.54 15.82 6.79
N ALA A 29 9.49 14.97 7.20
CA ALA A 29 9.27 13.52 7.28
C ALA A 29 8.11 13.13 8.22
N ILE A 30 7.96 13.82 9.35
CA ILE A 30 6.84 13.59 10.27
C ILE A 30 5.52 13.98 9.60
N PHE A 31 5.48 15.14 8.94
CA PHE A 31 4.28 15.59 8.24
C PHE A 31 3.88 14.63 7.12
N GLU A 32 4.83 14.21 6.30
CA GLU A 32 4.60 13.24 5.22
C GLU A 32 4.15 11.89 5.78
N ALA A 33 4.76 11.38 6.85
CA ALA A 33 4.33 10.16 7.52
C ALA A 33 2.88 10.26 8.03
N CYS A 34 2.49 11.41 8.61
CA CYS A 34 1.11 11.64 9.02
C CYS A 34 0.13 11.62 7.84
N LEU A 35 0.49 12.30 6.75
CA LEU A 35 -0.34 12.34 5.54
C LEU A 35 -0.46 10.96 4.90
N ILE A 36 0.64 10.22 4.77
CA ILE A 36 0.68 8.86 4.26
C ILE A 36 -0.19 7.95 5.11
N GLY A 37 -0.05 8.01 6.44
CA GLY A 37 -0.87 7.24 7.38
C GLY A 37 -2.36 7.52 7.20
N LEU A 38 -2.74 8.80 7.10
CA LEU A 38 -4.13 9.21 6.89
C LEU A 38 -4.71 8.63 5.58
N VAL A 39 -4.01 8.82 4.46
CA VAL A 39 -4.50 8.37 3.15
C VAL A 39 -4.52 6.85 3.05
N ALA A 40 -3.51 6.16 3.60
CA ALA A 40 -3.51 4.69 3.65
C ALA A 40 -4.62 4.14 4.57
N GLY A 41 -4.90 4.81 5.69
CA GLY A 41 -6.03 4.50 6.58
C GLY A 41 -7.37 4.60 5.85
N ILE A 42 -7.62 5.72 5.16
CA ILE A 42 -8.84 5.91 4.36
C ILE A 42 -8.94 4.84 3.26
N ALA A 43 -7.85 4.56 2.55
CA ALA A 43 -7.84 3.52 1.53
C ALA A 43 -8.13 2.12 2.11
N GLY A 44 -7.61 1.82 3.31
CA GLY A 44 -7.91 0.59 4.05
C GLY A 44 -9.40 0.46 4.38
N VAL A 45 -10.04 1.55 4.82
CA VAL A 45 -11.48 1.60 5.09
C VAL A 45 -12.28 1.39 3.81
N LEU A 46 -11.94 2.10 2.73
CA LEU A 46 -12.61 1.95 1.44
C LEU A 46 -12.52 0.50 0.92
N LEU A 47 -11.36 -0.13 1.06
CA LEU A 47 -11.18 -1.53 0.70
C LEU A 47 -12.03 -2.46 1.58
N LYS A 48 -11.99 -2.29 2.91
CA LYS A 48 -12.78 -3.10 3.87
C LYS A 48 -14.28 -2.97 3.57
N SER A 49 -14.78 -1.74 3.46
CA SER A 49 -16.18 -1.43 3.22
C SER A 49 -16.65 -1.88 1.84
N GLY A 50 -15.82 -1.71 0.80
CA GLY A 50 -16.16 -2.16 -0.56
C GLY A 50 -16.27 -3.69 -0.65
N VAL A 51 -15.31 -4.41 -0.08
CA VAL A 51 -15.36 -5.89 -0.01
C VAL A 51 -16.56 -6.35 0.82
N GLY A 52 -16.79 -5.72 1.97
CA GLY A 52 -17.93 -6.03 2.84
C GLY A 52 -19.27 -5.81 2.14
N TRP A 53 -19.45 -4.68 1.46
CA TRP A 53 -20.66 -4.34 0.73
C TRP A 53 -20.96 -5.36 -0.38
N LEU A 54 -19.98 -5.67 -1.23
CA LEU A 54 -20.16 -6.65 -2.31
C LEU A 54 -20.41 -8.06 -1.76
N GLY A 55 -19.73 -8.43 -0.66
CA GLY A 55 -19.95 -9.68 0.05
C GLY A 55 -21.37 -9.78 0.64
N SER A 56 -21.86 -8.74 1.31
CA SER A 56 -23.21 -8.67 1.86
C SER A 56 -24.26 -8.74 0.76
N TRP A 57 -24.07 -8.05 -0.37
CA TRP A 57 -24.95 -8.15 -1.52
C TRP A 57 -25.03 -9.58 -2.07
N ARG A 58 -23.89 -10.27 -2.19
CA ARG A 58 -23.81 -11.67 -2.64
C ARG A 58 -24.56 -12.61 -1.70
N VAL A 59 -24.42 -12.42 -0.38
CA VAL A 59 -25.13 -13.23 0.63
C VAL A 59 -26.64 -12.92 0.62
N ALA A 60 -27.03 -11.65 0.57
CA ALA A 60 -28.45 -11.27 0.52
C ALA A 60 -29.15 -11.82 -0.75
N SER A 61 -28.47 -11.75 -1.90
CA SER A 61 -28.98 -12.28 -3.16
C SER A 61 -29.13 -13.80 -3.15
N SER A 62 -28.37 -14.51 -2.30
CA SER A 62 -28.45 -15.97 -2.14
C SER A 62 -29.73 -16.44 -1.43
N ALA A 63 -30.47 -15.53 -0.81
CA ALA A 63 -31.81 -15.81 -0.27
C ALA A 63 -32.89 -15.83 -1.38
N LEU A 64 -32.62 -15.21 -2.52
CA LEU A 64 -33.56 -15.09 -3.66
C LEU A 64 -33.23 -16.06 -4.80
N ILE A 65 -31.94 -16.33 -5.02
CA ILE A 65 -31.45 -17.15 -6.12
C ILE A 65 -30.72 -18.37 -5.53
N PRO A 66 -30.92 -19.59 -6.07
CA PRO A 66 -30.23 -20.77 -5.60
C PRO A 66 -28.71 -20.58 -5.52
N VAL A 67 -28.16 -20.89 -4.35
CA VAL A 67 -26.74 -20.66 -4.00
C VAL A 67 -25.79 -21.27 -5.01
N TRP A 68 -26.11 -22.46 -5.53
CA TRP A 68 -25.29 -23.21 -6.49
C TRP A 68 -25.25 -22.56 -7.89
N ILE A 69 -26.14 -21.62 -8.19
CA ILE A 69 -26.12 -20.84 -9.44
C ILE A 69 -25.47 -19.48 -9.20
N LEU A 70 -25.89 -18.80 -8.12
CA LEU A 70 -25.47 -17.43 -7.83
C LEU A 70 -23.97 -17.34 -7.50
N LEU A 71 -23.47 -18.18 -6.58
CA LEU A 71 -22.08 -18.04 -6.13
C LEU A 71 -21.06 -18.32 -7.24
N PRO A 72 -21.18 -19.39 -8.05
CA PRO A 72 -20.27 -19.60 -9.17
C PRO A 72 -20.37 -18.51 -10.23
N SER A 73 -21.57 -18.01 -10.54
CA SER A 73 -21.74 -16.95 -11.54
C SER A 73 -21.14 -15.62 -11.10
N VAL A 74 -21.38 -15.20 -9.85
CA VAL A 74 -20.77 -13.98 -9.29
C VAL A 74 -19.24 -14.12 -9.22
N GLY A 75 -18.73 -15.28 -8.80
CA GLY A 75 -17.30 -15.56 -8.79
C GLY A 75 -16.66 -15.52 -10.18
N LEU A 76 -17.30 -16.11 -11.18
CA LEU A 76 -16.85 -16.13 -12.57
C LEU A 76 -16.82 -14.71 -13.16
N VAL A 77 -17.91 -13.95 -13.01
CA VAL A 77 -17.99 -12.57 -13.51
C VAL A 77 -16.99 -11.68 -12.75
N GLY A 78 -16.91 -11.79 -11.43
CA GLY A 78 -15.97 -11.02 -10.62
C GLY A 78 -14.51 -11.31 -10.96
N GLY A 79 -14.16 -12.59 -11.16
CA GLY A 79 -12.83 -13.01 -11.60
C GLY A 79 -12.50 -12.51 -13.00
N PHE A 80 -13.42 -12.64 -13.96
CA PHE A 80 -13.26 -12.14 -15.32
C PHE A 80 -13.05 -10.62 -15.36
N LEU A 81 -13.91 -9.87 -14.67
CA LEU A 81 -13.80 -8.41 -14.59
C LEU A 81 -12.51 -7.97 -13.90
N THR A 82 -12.11 -8.66 -12.83
CA THR A 82 -10.84 -8.38 -12.15
C THR A 82 -9.65 -8.63 -13.09
N GLY A 83 -9.62 -9.77 -13.78
CA GLY A 83 -8.57 -10.09 -14.75
C GLY A 83 -8.48 -9.05 -15.86
N LEU A 84 -9.62 -8.67 -16.42
CA LEU A 84 -9.71 -7.65 -17.48
C LEU A 84 -9.20 -6.28 -17.00
N LEU A 85 -9.54 -5.87 -15.78
CA LEU A 85 -9.08 -4.61 -15.20
C LEU A 85 -7.58 -4.63 -14.92
N VAL A 86 -7.05 -5.72 -14.37
CA VAL A 86 -5.59 -5.87 -14.15
C VAL A 86 -4.85 -5.79 -15.49
N GLU A 87 -5.29 -6.55 -16.50
CA GLU A 87 -4.64 -6.60 -17.80
C GLU A 87 -4.66 -5.25 -18.53
N ARG A 88 -5.78 -4.53 -18.48
CA ARG A 88 -5.94 -3.28 -19.26
C ARG A 88 -5.51 -2.03 -18.53
N LEU A 89 -5.64 -1.96 -17.21
CA LEU A 89 -5.43 -0.72 -16.45
C LEU A 89 -4.04 -0.66 -15.81
N ALA A 90 -3.61 -1.75 -15.15
CA ALA A 90 -2.41 -1.76 -14.34
C ALA A 90 -1.92 -3.21 -14.09
N PRO A 91 -1.16 -3.81 -15.01
CA PRO A 91 -0.62 -5.18 -14.87
C PRO A 91 0.21 -5.38 -13.59
N GLU A 92 0.85 -4.32 -13.11
CA GLU A 92 1.60 -4.27 -11.85
C GLU A 92 0.74 -4.56 -10.60
N THR A 93 -0.58 -4.56 -10.73
CA THR A 93 -1.51 -4.90 -9.65
C THR A 93 -1.78 -6.40 -9.52
N ALA A 94 -1.17 -7.24 -10.35
CA ALA A 94 -1.34 -8.69 -10.27
C ALA A 94 -0.82 -9.28 -8.94
N GLY A 95 -1.53 -10.31 -8.46
CA GLY A 95 -1.14 -11.09 -7.28
C GLY A 95 -1.14 -10.31 -5.96
N SER A 96 -0.26 -10.68 -5.03
CA SER A 96 -0.18 -10.09 -3.68
C SER A 96 0.13 -8.59 -3.71
N GLY A 97 1.10 -8.18 -4.53
CA GLY A 97 1.63 -6.81 -4.53
C GLY A 97 2.85 -6.60 -3.63
N ILE A 98 3.02 -7.41 -2.58
CA ILE A 98 4.23 -7.36 -1.73
C ILE A 98 5.51 -7.58 -2.55
N PRO A 99 5.60 -8.59 -3.46
CA PRO A 99 6.80 -8.75 -4.28
C PRO A 99 7.08 -7.56 -5.18
N HIS A 100 6.04 -6.90 -5.71
CA HIS A 100 6.18 -5.69 -6.52
C HIS A 100 6.75 -4.53 -5.71
N VAL A 101 6.23 -4.30 -4.50
CA VAL A 101 6.76 -3.28 -3.58
C VAL A 101 8.21 -3.59 -3.22
N LYS A 102 8.53 -4.84 -2.87
CA LYS A 102 9.89 -5.26 -2.52
C LYS A 102 10.86 -5.07 -3.69
N ALA A 103 10.45 -5.42 -4.91
CA ALA A 103 11.24 -5.20 -6.11
C ALA A 103 11.48 -3.71 -6.39
N ALA A 104 10.45 -2.87 -6.24
CA ALA A 104 10.57 -1.41 -6.38
C ALA A 104 11.54 -0.82 -5.35
N LEU A 105 11.43 -1.23 -4.08
CA LEU A 105 12.38 -0.84 -3.03
C LEU A 105 13.80 -1.36 -3.33
N GLY A 106 13.92 -2.53 -3.95
CA GLY A 106 15.18 -3.11 -4.44
C GLY A 106 15.80 -2.41 -5.65
N GLY A 107 15.17 -1.35 -6.18
CA GLY A 107 15.69 -0.57 -7.30
C GLY A 107 15.20 -1.02 -8.68
N VAL A 108 14.27 -1.97 -8.76
CA VAL A 108 13.60 -2.31 -10.02
C VAL A 108 12.65 -1.16 -10.39
N ASN A 109 12.69 -0.71 -11.65
CA ASN A 109 11.85 0.37 -12.13
C ASN A 109 10.38 -0.08 -12.30
N LEU A 110 9.65 -0.12 -11.18
CA LEU A 110 8.23 -0.43 -11.11
C LEU A 110 7.45 0.79 -10.62
N ALA A 111 6.31 1.05 -11.24
CA ALA A 111 5.45 2.15 -10.85
C ALA A 111 4.80 1.88 -9.47
N LEU A 112 4.87 2.87 -8.59
CA LEU A 112 4.15 2.94 -7.31
C LEU A 112 3.51 4.32 -7.22
N ASP A 113 2.44 4.51 -7.99
CA ASP A 113 1.75 5.80 -8.14
C ASP A 113 0.25 5.69 -7.81
N LEU A 114 -0.46 6.81 -7.96
CA LEU A 114 -1.89 6.87 -7.67
C LEU A 114 -2.71 5.92 -8.55
N ARG A 115 -2.29 5.67 -9.80
CA ARG A 115 -2.97 4.74 -10.71
C ARG A 115 -2.90 3.33 -10.14
N VAL A 116 -1.72 2.90 -9.70
CA VAL A 116 -1.54 1.57 -9.07
C VAL A 116 -2.37 1.45 -7.80
N ALA A 117 -2.39 2.47 -6.95
CA ALA A 117 -3.19 2.47 -5.73
C ALA A 117 -4.69 2.29 -6.02
N VAL A 118 -5.25 3.08 -6.95
CA VAL A 118 -6.67 3.02 -7.30
C VAL A 118 -7.01 1.71 -8.01
N ALA A 119 -6.19 1.30 -8.97
CA ALA A 119 -6.41 0.04 -9.70
C ALA A 119 -6.37 -1.16 -8.75
N LYS A 120 -5.39 -1.22 -7.83
CA LYS A 120 -5.28 -2.30 -6.85
C LYS A 120 -6.46 -2.33 -5.89
N LEU A 121 -6.94 -1.16 -5.46
CA LEU A 121 -8.12 -1.06 -4.60
C LEU A 121 -9.35 -1.63 -5.30
N LEU A 122 -9.63 -1.22 -6.54
CA LEU A 122 -10.79 -1.69 -7.30
C LEU A 122 -10.72 -3.19 -7.62
N THR A 123 -9.58 -3.67 -8.09
CA THR A 123 -9.41 -5.10 -8.44
C THR A 123 -9.53 -5.98 -7.20
N THR A 124 -9.03 -5.53 -6.05
CA THR A 124 -9.16 -6.29 -4.80
C THR A 124 -10.59 -6.28 -4.27
N ILE A 125 -11.31 -5.16 -4.36
CA ILE A 125 -12.74 -5.11 -4.00
C ILE A 125 -13.54 -6.11 -4.82
N LEU A 126 -13.33 -6.13 -6.14
CA LEU A 126 -14.04 -7.05 -7.03
C LEU A 126 -13.68 -8.50 -6.75
N ALA A 127 -12.39 -8.84 -6.73
CA ALA A 127 -11.96 -10.23 -6.54
C ALA A 127 -12.37 -10.81 -5.18
N VAL A 128 -12.10 -10.09 -4.08
CA VAL A 128 -12.40 -10.58 -2.74
C VAL A 128 -13.91 -10.50 -2.47
N GLY A 129 -14.56 -9.41 -2.89
CA GLY A 129 -16.00 -9.23 -2.68
C GLY A 129 -16.86 -10.21 -3.49
N SER A 130 -16.40 -10.64 -4.67
CA SER A 130 -17.05 -11.71 -5.44
C SER A 130 -16.88 -13.11 -4.84
N GLY A 131 -16.06 -13.24 -3.79
CA GLY A 131 -15.87 -14.49 -3.05
C GLY A 131 -14.68 -15.34 -3.52
N LEU A 132 -13.72 -14.78 -4.25
CA LEU A 132 -12.48 -15.51 -4.56
C LEU A 132 -11.62 -15.65 -3.29
N SER A 133 -10.94 -16.79 -3.16
CA SER A 133 -10.07 -17.12 -2.02
C SER A 133 -8.76 -16.32 -2.05
N LEU A 134 -8.86 -15.02 -1.74
CA LEU A 134 -7.73 -14.09 -1.69
C LEU A 134 -7.81 -13.22 -0.42
N GLY A 135 -6.64 -12.88 0.11
CA GLY A 135 -6.53 -11.98 1.26
C GLY A 135 -6.44 -10.52 0.83
N ARG A 136 -6.90 -9.60 1.70
CA ARG A 136 -6.73 -8.14 1.55
C ARG A 136 -5.32 -7.65 1.94
N GLN A 137 -4.51 -8.54 2.52
CA GLN A 137 -3.26 -8.22 3.23
C GLN A 137 -2.19 -7.64 2.29
N GLY A 138 -1.85 -8.36 1.23
CA GLY A 138 -0.90 -7.87 0.22
C GLY A 138 -1.39 -6.62 -0.51
N PRO A 139 -2.66 -6.58 -0.94
CA PRO A 139 -3.23 -5.38 -1.56
C PRO A 139 -3.11 -4.12 -0.71
N THR A 140 -3.41 -4.15 0.59
CA THR A 140 -3.29 -2.94 1.41
C THR A 140 -1.84 -2.45 1.50
N VAL A 141 -0.86 -3.36 1.55
CA VAL A 141 0.56 -3.01 1.48
C VAL A 141 0.89 -2.29 0.17
N GLN A 142 0.49 -2.85 -0.97
CA GLN A 142 0.78 -2.23 -2.28
C GLN A 142 0.06 -0.89 -2.46
N ILE A 143 -1.19 -0.78 -2.00
CA ILE A 143 -1.96 0.46 -2.03
C ILE A 143 -1.25 1.53 -1.19
N GLY A 144 -0.89 1.22 0.06
CA GLY A 144 -0.18 2.14 0.95
C GLY A 144 1.18 2.58 0.39
N ALA A 145 1.95 1.64 -0.15
CA ALA A 145 3.24 1.93 -0.80
C ALA A 145 3.07 2.86 -2.03
N SER A 146 2.04 2.62 -2.84
CA SER A 146 1.78 3.39 -4.05
C SER A 146 1.27 4.81 -3.75
N LEU A 147 0.46 4.97 -2.69
CA LEU A 147 0.04 6.27 -2.20
C LEU A 147 1.23 7.07 -1.64
N ALA A 148 2.13 6.41 -0.91
CA ALA A 148 3.35 7.04 -0.43
C ALA A 148 4.32 7.40 -1.56
N GLY A 149 4.46 6.54 -2.57
CA GLY A 149 5.23 6.85 -3.78
C GLY A 149 4.68 8.08 -4.50
N TRP A 150 3.37 8.13 -4.69
CA TRP A 150 2.70 9.31 -5.26
C TRP A 150 2.92 10.59 -4.45
N ILE A 151 2.74 10.55 -3.12
CA ILE A 151 3.00 11.70 -2.23
C ILE A 151 4.48 12.11 -2.31
N GLY A 152 5.40 11.15 -2.28
CA GLY A 152 6.84 11.39 -2.33
C GLY A 152 7.33 11.97 -3.67
N HIS A 153 6.58 11.79 -4.75
CA HIS A 153 6.85 12.44 -6.04
C HIS A 153 6.46 13.93 -6.07
N LEU A 154 5.53 14.37 -5.21
CA LEU A 154 5.13 15.78 -5.11
C LEU A 154 6.23 16.67 -4.53
N MET A 155 7.21 16.07 -3.84
CA MET A 155 8.34 16.77 -3.22
C MET A 155 9.68 16.37 -3.87
N PRO A 156 10.59 17.33 -4.11
CA PRO A 156 11.93 17.04 -4.64
C PRO A 156 12.82 16.49 -3.52
N THR A 157 12.85 15.17 -3.38
CA THR A 157 13.58 14.44 -2.33
C THR A 157 14.55 13.42 -2.90
N SER A 158 15.51 12.94 -2.09
CA SER A 158 16.47 11.93 -2.55
C SER A 158 15.81 10.57 -2.80
N PRO A 159 16.37 9.74 -3.70
CA PRO A 159 15.86 8.39 -3.93
C PRO A 159 15.76 7.54 -2.66
N ASP A 160 16.76 7.61 -1.78
CA ASP A 160 16.77 6.88 -0.51
C ASP A 160 15.64 7.33 0.42
N TYR A 161 15.40 8.63 0.50
CA TYR A 161 14.29 9.18 1.28
C TYR A 161 12.93 8.71 0.75
N ARG A 162 12.74 8.73 -0.58
CA ARG A 162 11.53 8.22 -1.22
C ARG A 162 11.32 6.74 -0.95
N ARG A 163 12.39 5.94 -1.02
CA ARG A 163 12.37 4.51 -0.69
C ARG A 163 11.89 4.28 0.74
N GLN A 164 12.36 5.08 1.70
CA GLN A 164 11.92 5.01 3.10
C GLN A 164 10.45 5.41 3.27
N LEU A 165 9.98 6.46 2.57
CA LEU A 165 8.57 6.84 2.59
C LEU A 165 7.64 5.78 1.99
N ILE A 166 8.03 5.16 0.88
CA ILE A 166 7.28 4.07 0.25
C ILE A 166 7.11 2.91 1.24
N ALA A 167 8.19 2.52 1.93
CA ALA A 167 8.13 1.47 2.93
C ALA A 167 7.25 1.86 4.13
N CYS A 168 7.33 3.11 4.59
CA CYS A 168 6.44 3.69 5.59
C CYS A 168 4.95 3.60 5.17
N GLY A 169 4.64 3.88 3.89
CA GLY A 169 3.30 3.69 3.33
C GLY A 169 2.83 2.24 3.30
N ALA A 170 3.72 1.31 2.96
CA ALA A 170 3.45 -0.12 3.07
C ALA A 170 3.12 -0.53 4.51
N ALA A 171 3.87 -0.02 5.49
CA ALA A 171 3.61 -0.21 6.93
C ALA A 171 2.20 0.26 7.31
N ALA A 172 1.86 1.48 6.89
CA ALA A 172 0.56 2.09 7.14
C ALA A 172 -0.59 1.32 6.49
N GLY A 173 -0.39 0.83 5.26
CA GLY A 173 -1.36 -0.01 4.57
C GLY A 173 -1.59 -1.34 5.30
N LEU A 174 -0.52 -2.01 5.76
CA LEU A 174 -0.65 -3.23 6.56
C LEU A 174 -1.38 -2.94 7.88
N ALA A 175 -0.96 -1.90 8.60
CA ALA A 175 -1.55 -1.50 9.87
C ALA A 175 -3.05 -1.18 9.73
N ALA A 176 -3.43 -0.41 8.71
CA ALA A 176 -4.82 -0.06 8.42
C ALA A 176 -5.67 -1.28 8.04
N GLY A 177 -5.10 -2.25 7.33
CA GLY A 177 -5.82 -3.46 6.90
C GLY A 177 -6.17 -4.42 8.04
N PHE A 178 -5.38 -4.39 9.12
CA PHE A 178 -5.44 -5.37 10.21
C PHE A 178 -5.65 -4.78 11.60
N ASN A 179 -5.69 -3.46 11.73
CA ASN A 179 -5.65 -2.78 13.01
C ASN A 179 -4.43 -3.20 13.87
N ALA A 180 -3.28 -3.37 13.22
CA ALA A 180 -2.06 -3.92 13.83
C ALA A 180 -0.84 -3.03 13.51
N PRO A 181 -0.70 -1.86 14.18
CA PRO A 181 0.36 -0.91 13.86
C PRO A 181 1.77 -1.46 14.10
N ILE A 182 1.96 -2.25 15.17
CA ILE A 182 3.27 -2.86 15.48
C ILE A 182 3.67 -3.86 14.39
N ALA A 183 2.73 -4.66 13.89
CA ALA A 183 2.97 -5.60 12.80
C ALA A 183 3.37 -4.88 11.50
N GLY A 184 2.74 -3.74 11.20
CA GLY A 184 3.12 -2.87 10.08
C GLY A 184 4.59 -2.44 10.12
N VAL A 185 5.05 -1.99 11.29
CA VAL A 185 6.43 -1.55 11.50
C VAL A 185 7.41 -2.70 11.39
N LEU A 186 7.13 -3.83 12.06
CA LEU A 186 8.00 -5.02 12.00
C LEU A 186 8.10 -5.57 10.58
N PHE A 187 6.99 -5.60 9.84
CA PHE A 187 6.98 -6.04 8.44
C PHE A 187 7.93 -5.22 7.56
N VAL A 188 8.02 -3.90 7.76
CA VAL A 188 8.98 -3.07 7.03
C VAL A 188 10.42 -3.44 7.36
N VAL A 189 10.70 -3.62 8.65
CA VAL A 189 12.05 -3.88 9.16
C VAL A 189 12.52 -5.29 8.82
N GLU A 190 11.64 -6.29 8.85
CA GLU A 190 12.02 -7.69 8.67
C GLU A 190 11.95 -8.11 7.19
N GLU A 191 10.90 -7.69 6.47
CA GLU A 191 10.57 -8.24 5.16
C GLU A 191 10.80 -7.26 3.99
N LEU A 192 10.53 -5.95 4.14
CA LEU A 192 10.61 -5.01 3.02
C LEU A 192 11.97 -4.34 2.83
N LEU A 193 12.46 -3.63 3.85
CA LEU A 193 13.67 -2.81 3.74
C LEU A 193 14.89 -3.42 4.41
N GLN A 194 14.72 -4.16 5.51
CA GLN A 194 15.85 -4.62 6.33
C GLN A 194 16.74 -3.46 6.79
N ASP A 195 16.12 -2.28 7.00
CA ASP A 195 16.76 -1.06 7.47
C ASP A 195 16.09 -0.60 8.78
N VAL A 196 16.92 -0.38 9.80
CA VAL A 196 16.54 0.09 11.14
C VAL A 196 16.98 1.53 11.40
N SER A 197 17.29 2.29 10.35
CA SER A 197 17.62 3.71 10.49
C SER A 197 16.50 4.49 11.19
N GLY A 198 16.86 5.45 12.03
CA GLY A 198 15.90 6.18 12.88
C GLY A 198 14.82 6.94 12.08
N LEU A 199 15.11 7.31 10.83
CA LEU A 199 14.14 7.94 9.93
C LEU A 199 13.10 6.93 9.44
N THR A 200 13.53 5.77 8.93
CA THR A 200 12.65 4.67 8.50
C THR A 200 11.76 4.22 9.65
N LEU A 201 12.35 3.91 10.80
CA LEU A 201 11.62 3.39 11.96
C LEU A 201 10.65 4.44 12.52
N GLY A 202 11.11 5.69 12.69
CA GLY A 202 10.28 6.76 13.23
C GLY A 202 9.08 7.10 12.35
N THR A 203 9.29 7.20 11.03
CA THR A 203 8.19 7.50 10.09
C THR A 203 7.24 6.31 9.94
N ALA A 204 7.75 5.08 9.86
CA ALA A 204 6.92 3.88 9.79
C ALA A 204 6.03 3.71 11.03
N ILE A 205 6.54 4.00 12.24
CA ILE A 205 5.71 4.02 13.46
C ILE A 205 4.58 5.02 13.31
N ILE A 206 4.90 6.29 13.01
CA ILE A 206 3.90 7.36 12.94
C ILE A 206 2.81 7.03 11.92
N ALA A 207 3.19 6.65 10.71
CA ALA A 207 2.23 6.35 9.66
C ALA A 207 1.41 5.09 9.96
N SER A 208 2.01 4.05 10.54
CA SER A 208 1.31 2.81 10.93
C SER A 208 0.26 3.07 12.01
N PHE A 209 0.61 3.84 13.04
CA PHE A 209 -0.33 4.19 14.09
C PHE A 209 -1.48 5.05 13.56
N ILE A 210 -1.18 6.06 12.74
CA ILE A 210 -2.22 6.91 12.15
C ILE A 210 -3.11 6.10 11.22
N GLY A 211 -2.55 5.26 10.34
CA GLY A 211 -3.33 4.40 9.45
C GLY A 211 -4.24 3.44 10.20
N ALA A 212 -3.74 2.80 11.26
CA ALA A 212 -4.55 1.94 12.12
C ALA A 212 -5.67 2.72 12.83
N VAL A 213 -5.35 3.86 13.44
CA VAL A 213 -6.34 4.69 14.16
C VAL A 213 -7.43 5.21 13.20
N VAL A 214 -7.05 5.73 12.03
CA VAL A 214 -8.01 6.19 11.02
C VAL A 214 -8.89 5.03 10.56
N SER A 215 -8.31 3.87 10.29
CA SER A 215 -9.06 2.68 9.90
C SER A 215 -10.02 2.21 10.98
N GLN A 216 -9.59 2.25 12.23
CA GLN A 216 -10.39 1.85 13.39
C GLN A 216 -11.55 2.82 13.65
N LEU A 217 -11.30 4.13 13.62
CA LEU A 217 -12.31 5.16 13.86
C LEU A 217 -13.40 5.17 12.79
N LEU A 218 -13.03 4.98 11.52
CA LEU A 218 -13.96 5.05 10.39
C LEU A 218 -14.57 3.69 10.01
N GLY A 219 -13.80 2.60 10.17
CA GLY A 219 -14.17 1.26 9.73
C GLY A 219 -14.72 0.36 10.84
N GLY A 220 -14.68 0.78 12.11
CA GLY A 220 -15.08 -0.02 13.27
C GLY A 220 -14.18 -1.23 13.54
N ASP A 221 -14.40 -1.91 14.68
CA ASP A 221 -13.60 -3.06 15.12
C ASP A 221 -13.49 -4.14 14.02
N SER A 222 -12.26 -4.44 13.59
CA SER A 222 -11.99 -5.40 12.50
C SER A 222 -11.57 -6.79 12.99
N LEU A 223 -11.34 -6.97 14.29
CA LEU A 223 -10.81 -8.21 14.87
C LEU A 223 -11.45 -8.47 16.24
N ASN A 224 -12.60 -9.16 16.25
CA ASN A 224 -13.23 -9.64 17.48
C ASN A 224 -12.96 -11.14 17.63
N LEU A 225 -11.69 -11.49 17.83
CA LEU A 225 -11.32 -12.84 18.27
C LEU A 225 -11.61 -12.89 19.77
N ASN A 226 -12.84 -13.23 20.13
CA ASN A 226 -13.26 -13.35 21.52
C ASN A 226 -12.67 -14.64 22.11
N LEU A 227 -11.37 -14.64 22.40
CA LEU A 227 -10.64 -15.76 22.99
C LEU A 227 -11.01 -15.98 24.48
N ARG A 228 -11.88 -15.13 25.04
CA ARG A 228 -12.36 -15.18 26.43
C ARG A 228 -13.31 -16.33 26.71
N GLU A 229 -13.77 -17.05 25.69
CA GLU A 229 -14.69 -18.20 25.82
C GLU A 229 -14.00 -19.57 25.80
N TYR A 230 -12.65 -19.63 25.76
CA TYR A 230 -11.94 -20.89 25.90
C TYR A 230 -11.47 -21.09 27.34
N PRO A 231 -12.19 -21.88 28.18
CA PRO A 231 -11.58 -22.42 29.39
C PRO A 231 -10.42 -23.31 28.97
N ILE A 232 -9.22 -22.94 29.40
CA ILE A 232 -8.04 -23.81 29.39
C ILE A 232 -8.20 -24.86 30.48
#